data_AF-A0A961CW95-F1
#
_entry.id   AF-A0A961CW95-F1
#
_cell.length_a   1.000
_cell.length_b   1.000
_cell.length_c   1.000
_cell.angle_alpha   90.00
_cell.angle_beta   90.00
_cell.angle_gamma   90.00
#
_symmetry.space_group_name_H-M   'P 1'
#
loop_
_entity.id
_entity.type
_entity.pdbx_description
1 polymer ?
#
loop_
_entity_poly.entity_id
_entity_poly.type
_entity_poly.pdbx_seq_one_letter_code
_entity_poly.pdbx_strand_id
1 'polypeptide(L)'
;MTIDDAARLRLYDQARTNWGSDAADTLMSLMPTDPDSFATRDDMAMLRSDLRGEMSELRGELRNEMSELRREMAVTSAETIRTIVFAMLATNATLVGLVFATVRLA
;
A
#
# COMPACT_ATOMS: atom_id res chain seq x y z
N MET A 1 -23.80 -8.37 -20.08
CA MET A 1 -24.86 -8.70 -21.07
C MET A 1 -24.39 -8.13 -22.38
N THR A 2 -23.71 -8.94 -23.19
CA THR A 2 -23.15 -8.50 -24.48
C THR A 2 -24.33 -8.20 -25.40
N ILE A 3 -24.40 -6.98 -25.94
CA ILE A 3 -25.35 -6.69 -27.01
C ILE A 3 -24.81 -7.41 -28.24
N ASP A 4 -25.33 -8.61 -28.47
CA ASP A 4 -24.97 -9.46 -29.60
C ASP A 4 -25.29 -8.76 -30.92
N ASP A 5 -24.52 -9.03 -31.97
CA ASP A 5 -24.69 -8.43 -33.29
C ASP A 5 -26.10 -8.69 -33.85
N ALA A 6 -26.68 -9.85 -33.52
CA ALA A 6 -28.05 -10.19 -33.85
C ALA A 6 -29.09 -9.29 -33.15
N ALA A 7 -28.83 -8.85 -31.91
CA ALA A 7 -29.71 -7.93 -31.20
C ALA A 7 -29.65 -6.53 -31.81
N ARG A 8 -28.45 -6.10 -32.23
CA ARG A 8 -28.23 -4.80 -32.88
C ARG A 8 -28.94 -4.72 -34.23
N LEU A 9 -28.88 -5.80 -35.02
CA LEU A 9 -29.60 -5.89 -36.31
C LEU A 9 -31.12 -5.82 -36.12
N ARG A 10 -31.67 -6.57 -35.14
CA ARG A 10 -33.12 -6.51 -34.85
C ARG A 10 -33.57 -5.13 -34.41
N LEU A 11 -32.75 -4.44 -33.61
CA LEU A 11 -33.04 -3.07 -33.18
C LEU A 11 -33.05 -2.11 -34.38
N TYR A 12 -32.10 -2.26 -35.29
CA TYR A 12 -32.06 -1.47 -36.52
C TYR A 12 -33.32 -1.67 -37.36
N ASP A 13 -33.73 -2.92 -37.60
CA ASP A 13 -34.94 -3.20 -38.38
C ASP A 13 -36.20 -2.61 -37.73
N GLN A 14 -36.32 -2.74 -36.40
CA GLN A 14 -37.46 -2.20 -35.67
C GLN A 14 -37.48 -0.66 -35.65
N ALA A 15 -36.32 -0.01 -35.50
CA ALA A 15 -36.19 1.44 -35.56
C ALA A 15 -36.50 1.96 -36.96
N ARG A 16 -36.02 1.26 -38.01
CA ARG A 16 -36.28 1.62 -39.41
C ARG A 16 -37.76 1.53 -39.76
N THR A 17 -38.45 0.48 -39.30
CA THR A 17 -39.89 0.29 -39.54
C THR A 17 -40.74 1.35 -38.85
N ASN A 18 -40.39 1.75 -37.63
CA ASN A 18 -41.23 2.67 -36.83
C ASN A 18 -40.87 4.14 -37.01
N TRP A 19 -39.59 4.47 -37.22
CA TRP A 19 -39.06 5.83 -37.16
C TRP A 19 -38.33 6.29 -38.44
N GLY A 20 -38.21 5.41 -39.44
CA GLY A 20 -37.52 5.70 -40.69
C GLY A 20 -36.01 5.43 -40.64
N SER A 21 -35.37 5.42 -41.81
CA SER A 21 -33.94 5.12 -41.98
C SER A 21 -33.04 6.08 -41.22
N ASP A 22 -33.28 7.38 -41.35
CA ASP A 22 -32.37 8.41 -40.85
C ASP A 22 -32.29 8.41 -39.31
N ALA A 23 -33.43 8.16 -38.65
CA ALA A 23 -33.49 8.00 -37.21
C ALA A 23 -32.81 6.71 -36.74
N ALA A 24 -32.98 5.60 -37.49
CA ALA A 24 -32.35 4.33 -37.18
C ALA A 24 -30.83 4.38 -37.35
N ASP A 25 -30.32 5.01 -38.41
CA ASP A 25 -28.89 5.19 -38.64
C ASP A 25 -28.25 6.04 -37.53
N THR A 26 -28.93 7.13 -37.13
CA THR A 26 -28.47 7.97 -36.01
C THR A 26 -28.40 7.16 -34.71
N LEU A 27 -29.43 6.38 -34.39
CA LEU A 27 -29.43 5.52 -33.20
C LEU A 27 -28.28 4.51 -33.21
N MET A 28 -28.02 3.86 -34.34
CA MET A 28 -26.93 2.89 -34.46
C MET A 28 -25.56 3.55 -34.33
N SER A 29 -25.38 4.76 -34.85
CA SER A 29 -24.12 5.52 -34.70
C SER A 29 -23.81 5.92 -33.25
N LEU A 30 -24.84 6.04 -32.41
CA LEU A 30 -24.70 6.35 -30.99
C LEU A 30 -24.49 5.08 -30.14
N MET A 31 -24.70 3.89 -30.71
CA MET A 31 -24.51 2.64 -29.99
C MET A 31 -23.02 2.34 -29.81
N PRO A 32 -22.60 1.86 -28.62
CA PRO A 32 -21.24 1.40 -28.42
C PRO A 32 -20.94 0.20 -29.32
N THR A 33 -19.90 0.31 -30.13
CA THR A 33 -19.43 -0.76 -31.04
C THR A 33 -18.82 -1.92 -30.27
N ASP A 34 -18.24 -1.65 -29.10
CA ASP A 34 -17.67 -2.65 -28.20
C ASP A 34 -18.14 -2.40 -26.75
N PRO A 35 -19.21 -3.07 -26.30
CA PRO A 35 -19.74 -2.93 -24.95
C PRO A 35 -18.75 -3.34 -23.85
N ASP A 36 -17.81 -4.24 -24.15
CA ASP A 36 -16.87 -4.80 -23.16
C ASP A 36 -15.65 -3.88 -22.98
N SER A 37 -15.48 -2.86 -23.84
CA SER A 37 -14.45 -1.83 -23.69
C SER A 37 -14.71 -0.84 -22.55
N PHE A 38 -15.93 -0.80 -22.01
CA PHE A 38 -16.31 0.15 -20.96
C PHE A 38 -16.23 -0.49 -19.58
N ALA A 39 -15.52 0.17 -18.67
CA ALA A 39 -15.54 -0.21 -17.26
C ALA A 39 -16.96 -0.09 -16.69
N THR A 40 -17.45 -1.17 -16.10
CA THR A 40 -18.76 -1.23 -15.46
C THR A 40 -18.68 -0.72 -14.01
N ARG A 41 -19.84 -0.53 -13.39
CA ARG A 41 -19.90 -0.22 -11.95
C ARG A 41 -19.33 -1.35 -11.09
N ASP A 42 -19.48 -2.59 -11.53
CA ASP A 42 -18.96 -3.76 -10.82
C ASP A 42 -17.44 -3.79 -10.90
N ASP A 43 -16.85 -3.48 -12.07
CA ASP A 43 -15.40 -3.33 -12.23
C ASP A 43 -14.85 -2.24 -11.30
N MET A 44 -15.53 -1.11 -11.23
CA MET A 44 -15.16 -0.02 -10.31
C MET A 44 -15.30 -0.42 -8.84
N ALA A 45 -16.30 -1.24 -8.49
CA ALA A 45 -16.50 -1.73 -7.13
C ALA A 45 -15.41 -2.74 -6.73
N MET A 46 -15.03 -3.64 -7.65
CA MET A 46 -13.91 -4.57 -7.46
C MET A 46 -12.60 -3.81 -7.27
N LEU A 47 -12.26 -2.89 -8.19
CA LEU A 47 -11.04 -2.08 -8.09
C LEU A 47 -10.97 -1.30 -6.77
N ARG A 48 -12.10 -0.73 -6.31
CA ARG A 48 -12.17 -0.04 -5.01
C ARG A 48 -11.93 -1.00 -3.83
N SER A 49 -12.42 -2.23 -3.92
CA SER A 49 -12.20 -3.26 -2.91
C SER A 49 -10.72 -3.65 -2.86
N ASP A 50 -10.12 -3.90 -4.02
CA ASP A 50 -8.71 -4.30 -4.15
C ASP A 50 -7.79 -3.22 -3.59
N LEU A 51 -7.98 -1.96 -4.02
CA LEU A 51 -7.20 -0.83 -3.51
C LEU A 51 -7.34 -0.64 -2.00
N ARG A 52 -8.51 -0.92 -1.42
CA ARG A 52 -8.70 -0.89 0.04
C ARG A 52 -7.97 -2.02 0.74
N GLY A 53 -7.95 -3.20 0.14
CA GLY A 53 -7.19 -4.36 0.61
C GLY A 53 -5.70 -4.05 0.64
N GLU A 54 -5.14 -3.64 -0.50
CA GLU A 54 -3.71 -3.28 -0.64
C GLU A 54 -3.31 -2.16 0.35
N MET A 55 -4.13 -1.12 0.48
CA MET A 55 -3.85 -0.04 1.45
C MET A 55 -3.89 -0.52 2.91
N SER A 56 -4.74 -1.51 3.23
CA SER A 56 -4.80 -2.10 4.57
C SER A 56 -3.58 -2.98 4.84
N GLU A 57 -3.14 -3.73 3.84
CA GLU A 57 -1.95 -4.58 3.90
C GLU A 57 -0.69 -3.73 4.09
N LEU A 58 -0.47 -2.74 3.23
CA LEU A 58 0.67 -1.80 3.32
C LEU A 58 0.71 -1.09 4.68
N ARG A 59 -0.46 -0.70 5.23
CA ARG A 59 -0.53 -0.10 6.56
C ARG A 59 -0.13 -1.08 7.67
N GLY A 60 -0.46 -2.36 7.51
CA GLY A 60 -0.04 -3.44 8.40
C GLY A 60 1.47 -3.64 8.36
N GLU A 61 2.04 -3.75 7.16
CA GLU A 61 3.48 -3.89 6.93
C GLU A 61 4.27 -2.74 7.56
N LEU A 62 3.91 -1.49 7.25
CA LEU A 62 4.55 -0.30 7.83
C LEU A 62 4.48 -0.26 9.36
N ARG A 63 3.36 -0.72 9.95
CA ARG A 63 3.24 -0.78 11.41
C ARG A 63 4.16 -1.84 12.01
N ASN A 64 4.31 -2.97 11.34
CA ASN A 64 5.18 -4.05 11.77
C ASN A 64 6.65 -3.61 11.66
N GLU A 65 7.07 -3.04 10.52
CA GLU A 65 8.43 -2.50 10.34
C GLU A 65 8.76 -1.44 11.40
N MET A 66 7.84 -0.51 11.67
CA MET A 66 8.04 0.49 12.72
C MET A 66 8.14 -0.11 14.12
N SER A 67 7.43 -1.21 14.39
CA SER A 67 7.53 -1.93 15.66
C SER A 67 8.88 -2.65 15.78
N GLU A 68 9.35 -3.24 14.70
CA GLU A 68 10.65 -3.92 14.63
C GLU A 68 11.80 -2.93 14.80
N LEU A 69 11.79 -1.81 14.08
CA LEU A 69 12.78 -0.72 14.24
C LEU A 69 12.82 -0.19 15.68
N ARG A 70 11.66 0.01 16.33
CA ARG A 70 11.62 0.42 17.75
C ARG A 70 12.26 -0.61 18.67
N ARG A 71 12.06 -1.90 18.39
CA ARG A 71 12.66 -2.99 19.16
C ARG A 71 14.17 -3.04 18.96
N GLU A 72 14.66 -2.94 17.72
CA GLU A 72 16.09 -2.89 17.41
C GLU A 72 16.77 -1.69 18.09
N MET A 73 16.14 -0.51 18.05
CA MET A 73 16.62 0.67 18.76
C MET A 73 16.66 0.46 20.29
N ALA A 74 15.66 -0.19 20.87
CA ALA A 74 15.64 -0.48 22.30
C ALA A 74 16.76 -1.46 22.70
N VAL A 75 17.01 -2.49 21.89
CA VAL A 75 18.08 -3.46 22.13
C VAL A 75 19.46 -2.79 22.01
N THR A 76 19.70 -2.05 20.92
CA THR A 76 20.97 -1.36 20.69
C THR A 76 21.24 -0.27 21.74
N SER A 77 20.23 0.48 22.15
CA SER A 77 20.37 1.45 23.25
C SER A 77 20.69 0.77 24.59
N ALA A 78 20.05 -0.36 24.92
CA ALA A 78 20.38 -1.10 26.13
C ALA A 78 21.82 -1.64 26.11
N GLU A 79 22.28 -2.15 24.97
CA GLU A 79 23.63 -2.69 24.81
C GLU A 79 24.71 -1.59 24.89
N THR A 80 24.47 -0.45 24.24
CA THR A 80 25.36 0.71 24.31
C THR A 80 25.43 1.28 25.73
N ILE A 81 24.30 1.43 26.43
CA ILE A 81 24.28 1.84 27.84
C ILE A 81 25.10 0.87 28.70
N ARG A 82 24.86 -0.44 28.56
CA ARG A 82 25.61 -1.46 29.30
C ARG A 82 27.12 -1.33 29.07
N THR A 83 27.54 -1.16 27.82
CA THR A 83 28.95 -1.02 27.45
C THR A 83 29.57 0.24 28.05
N ILE A 84 28.87 1.36 27.99
CA ILE A 84 29.31 2.63 28.59
C ILE A 84 29.46 2.49 30.11
N VAL A 85 28.48 1.87 30.79
CA VAL A 85 28.53 1.67 32.25
C VAL A 85 29.73 0.81 32.64
N PHE A 86 30.00 -0.29 31.92
CA PHE A 86 31.18 -1.11 32.18
C PHE A 86 32.49 -0.34 31.95
N ALA A 87 32.59 0.41 30.86
CA ALA A 87 33.76 1.25 30.58
C ALA A 87 33.98 2.30 31.69
N MET A 88 32.91 2.97 32.14
CA MET A 88 32.96 3.95 33.23
C MET A 88 33.40 3.31 34.56
N LEU A 89 32.92 2.11 34.88
CA LEU A 89 33.35 1.39 36.08
C LEU A 89 34.83 1.04 36.02
N ALA A 90 35.31 0.58 34.86
CA ALA A 90 36.72 0.27 34.65
C ALA A 90 37.61 1.51 34.80
N THR A 91 37.23 2.64 34.19
CA THR A 91 38.00 3.89 34.30
C THR A 91 37.98 4.47 35.71
N ASN A 92 36.87 4.36 36.45
CA ASN A 92 36.83 4.76 37.85
C ASN A 92 37.72 3.88 38.73
N ALA A 93 37.72 2.56 38.50
CA ALA A 93 38.59 1.64 39.23
C ALA A 93 40.08 1.92 38.99
N THR A 94 40.48 2.24 37.75
CA THR A 94 41.87 2.62 37.45
C THR A 94 42.27 3.94 38.11
N LEU A 95 41.39 4.94 38.11
CA LEU A 95 41.63 6.21 38.83
C LEU A 95 41.84 6.00 40.33
N VAL A 96 40.98 5.21 40.99
CA VAL A 96 41.14 4.88 42.41
C VAL A 96 42.45 4.15 42.68
N GLY A 97 42.81 3.18 41.83
CA GLY A 97 44.08 2.46 41.94
C GLY A 97 45.29 3.37 41.83
N LEU A 98 45.27 4.34 40.92
CA LEU A 98 46.35 5.34 40.76
C LEU A 98 46.48 6.24 41.99
N VAL A 99 45.37 6.76 42.52
CA VAL A 99 45.38 7.61 43.74
C VAL A 99 45.94 6.84 44.94
N PHE A 100 45.56 5.57 45.10
CA PHE A 100 46.08 4.76 46.20
C PHE A 100 47.59 4.50 46.06
N ALA A 101 48.06 4.25 44.83
CA ALA A 101 49.49 4.06 44.56
C ALA A 101 50.31 5.32 44.85
N THR A 102 49.81 6.51 44.48
CA THR A 102 50.52 7.77 44.76
C THR A 102 50.56 8.10 46.25
N VAL A 103 49.48 7.86 47.01
CA VAL A 103 49.45 8.06 48.47
C VAL A 103 50.41 7.11 49.20
N ARG A 104 50.56 5.87 48.72
CA ARG A 104 51.49 4.90 49.32
C ARG A 104 52.97 5.25 49.09
N LEU A 105 53.27 5.96 48.00
CA LEU A 105 54.64 6.34 47.61
C LEU A 105 55.09 7.68 48.20
N ALA A 106 54.16 8.51 48.69
CA ALA A 106 54.43 9.78 49.37
C ALA A 106 54.71 9.56 50.87
#